data_AF-A0A8S8ZX49-F1
#
_entry.id   AF-A0A8S8ZX49-F1
#
_cell.length_a   1.000
_cell.length_b   1.000
_cell.length_c   1.000
_cell.angle_alpha   90.00
_cell.angle_beta   90.00
_cell.angle_gamma   90.00
#
_symmetry.space_group_name_H-M   'P 1'
#
loop_
_entity.id
_entity.type
_entity.pdbx_description
1 polymer ?
#
loop_
_entity_poly.entity_id
_entity_poly.type
_entity_poly.pdbx_seq_one_letter_code
_entity_poly.pdbx_strand_id
1 'polypeptide(L)'
;MSSRPGLSTRGPSGLSQSTDANVSPPSTDRGDLKRNFLKSMRPLPTQHYWNVWFDRPDKDQKSAADGNYHSKLEQLGSTIESVQDFWRYNNNMPIDNIKMRESIYLFKAGFKPIWEDRRNILGGSWTFRVPKANGADFWTRVQLLAIGEELQDALEEGDQLCGVGLSVRFNSHLISIWHRDASKQKSVDAILELVLTKAIPDDFPQLKPDSYFYKKHSDHAGFNPSPEMQAVLDSQKAREQQAAAAAAKAQAEAAAQQGSQSQPEPPQIVEVPPSGER
;
A
#
# COMPACT_ATOMS: atom_id res chain seq x y z
N MET A 1 -36.52 -65.56 22.21
CA MET A 1 -35.22 -64.90 22.47
C MET A 1 -34.37 -65.06 21.22
N SER A 2 -34.13 -63.97 20.47
CA SER A 2 -33.39 -64.02 19.21
C SER A 2 -31.94 -63.62 19.45
N SER A 3 -31.00 -64.54 19.24
CA SER A 3 -29.56 -64.36 19.41
C SER A 3 -28.96 -63.57 18.25
N ARG A 4 -28.24 -62.48 18.56
CA ARG A 4 -27.51 -61.68 17.57
C ARG A 4 -26.27 -62.43 17.07
N PRO A 5 -25.98 -62.48 15.75
CA PRO A 5 -24.71 -62.99 15.25
C PRO A 5 -23.55 -62.05 15.62
N GLY A 6 -22.43 -62.61 16.09
CA GLY A 6 -21.20 -61.86 16.39
C GLY A 6 -20.45 -61.48 15.12
N LEU A 7 -20.06 -60.21 14.98
CA LEU A 7 -19.14 -59.76 13.94
C LEU A 7 -17.73 -60.30 14.22
N SER A 8 -17.21 -61.14 13.32
CA SER A 8 -15.80 -61.50 13.28
C SER A 8 -15.10 -60.62 12.25
N THR A 9 -14.23 -59.71 12.69
CA THR A 9 -13.35 -58.94 11.81
C THR A 9 -12.06 -59.71 11.58
N ARG A 10 -11.81 -60.14 10.33
CA ARG A 10 -10.47 -60.60 9.92
C ARG A 10 -9.53 -59.40 9.96
N GLY A 11 -8.56 -59.42 10.86
CA GLY A 11 -7.44 -58.48 10.86
C GLY A 11 -6.66 -58.54 9.53
N PRO A 12 -5.98 -57.46 9.13
CA PRO A 12 -5.23 -57.43 7.88
C PRO A 12 -4.15 -58.51 7.87
N SER A 13 -4.13 -59.30 6.80
CA SER A 13 -3.14 -60.33 6.52
C SER A 13 -1.73 -59.77 6.67
N GLY A 14 -0.89 -60.41 7.49
CA GLY A 14 0.51 -60.06 7.65
C GLY A 14 1.23 -60.15 6.30
N LEU A 15 1.57 -58.99 5.73
CA LEU A 15 2.51 -58.88 4.63
C LEU A 15 3.89 -59.21 5.16
N SER A 16 4.43 -60.32 4.67
CA SER A 16 5.84 -60.69 4.77
C SER A 16 6.72 -59.48 4.43
N GLN A 17 7.48 -59.00 5.41
CA GLN A 17 8.57 -58.05 5.17
C GLN A 17 9.70 -58.81 4.48
N SER A 18 9.81 -58.67 3.16
CA SER A 18 11.10 -58.83 2.49
C SER A 18 11.94 -57.60 2.82
N THR A 19 12.91 -57.76 3.70
CA THR A 19 13.95 -56.78 4.00
C THR A 19 14.91 -56.69 2.82
N ASP A 20 14.55 -55.91 1.80
CA ASP A 20 15.50 -55.38 0.81
C ASP A 20 14.86 -54.22 0.06
N ALA A 21 15.06 -53.02 0.58
CA ALA A 21 15.28 -51.79 -0.18
C ALA A 21 15.29 -50.62 0.80
N ASN A 22 16.21 -49.69 0.56
CA ASN A 22 16.23 -48.34 1.09
C ASN A 22 14.99 -47.56 0.57
N VAL A 23 13.79 -47.98 0.97
CA VAL A 23 12.52 -47.36 0.57
C VAL A 23 12.30 -46.22 1.54
N SER A 24 12.64 -45.01 1.09
CA SER A 24 12.19 -43.79 1.76
C SER A 24 10.66 -43.85 1.88
N PRO A 25 10.07 -43.44 3.02
CA PRO A 25 8.65 -43.60 3.26
C PRO A 25 7.85 -42.92 2.13
N PRO A 26 6.75 -43.51 1.62
CA PRO A 26 6.01 -43.04 0.43
C PRO A 26 5.44 -41.61 0.54
N SER A 27 5.47 -41.01 1.72
CA SER A 27 5.19 -39.59 1.95
C SER A 27 6.26 -38.65 1.38
N THR A 28 7.53 -39.08 1.38
CA THR A 28 8.66 -38.31 0.82
C THR A 28 8.57 -38.20 -0.70
N ASP A 29 8.28 -39.32 -1.38
CA ASP A 29 8.09 -39.35 -2.85
C ASP A 29 6.96 -38.41 -3.31
N ARG A 30 5.81 -38.38 -2.61
CA ARG A 30 4.70 -37.49 -2.99
C ARG A 30 5.06 -36.01 -2.80
N GLY A 31 5.81 -35.66 -1.75
CA GLY A 31 6.27 -34.29 -1.52
C GLY A 31 7.27 -33.83 -2.58
N ASP A 32 8.19 -34.72 -2.95
CA ASP A 32 9.21 -34.45 -3.96
C ASP A 32 8.61 -34.33 -5.36
N LEU A 33 7.65 -35.19 -5.72
CA LEU A 33 6.90 -35.09 -6.98
C LEU A 33 6.12 -33.76 -7.08
N LYS A 34 5.42 -33.35 -6.00
CA LYS A 34 4.73 -32.06 -5.95
C LYS A 34 5.71 -30.90 -6.13
N ARG A 35 6.85 -30.92 -5.43
CA ARG A 35 7.87 -29.86 -5.56
C ARG A 35 8.46 -29.81 -6.97
N ASN A 36 8.74 -30.96 -7.59
CA ASN A 36 9.26 -31.02 -8.95
C ASN A 36 8.24 -30.51 -9.98
N PHE A 37 6.96 -30.84 -9.79
CA PHE A 37 5.87 -30.28 -10.59
C PHE A 37 5.77 -28.75 -10.42
N LEU A 38 5.80 -28.23 -9.19
CA LEU A 38 5.75 -26.78 -8.97
C LEU A 38 6.96 -26.05 -9.58
N LYS A 39 8.13 -26.70 -9.63
CA LYS A 39 9.33 -26.18 -10.28
C LYS A 39 9.26 -26.18 -11.81
N SER A 40 8.49 -27.09 -12.42
CA SER A 40 8.30 -27.12 -13.88
C SER A 40 7.22 -26.16 -14.37
N MET A 41 6.38 -25.63 -13.47
CA MET A 41 5.39 -24.62 -13.84
C MET A 41 6.06 -23.27 -14.14
N ARG A 42 5.47 -22.54 -15.09
CA ARG A 42 5.86 -21.16 -15.37
C ARG A 42 5.65 -20.30 -14.10
N PRO A 43 6.61 -19.47 -13.70
CA PRO A 43 6.41 -18.50 -12.63
C PRO A 43 5.20 -17.61 -12.90
N LEU A 44 4.45 -17.27 -11.84
CA LEU A 44 3.30 -16.39 -11.96
C LEU A 44 3.82 -14.95 -11.97
N PRO A 45 3.65 -14.20 -13.07
CA PRO A 45 4.21 -12.86 -13.16
C PRO A 45 3.48 -11.91 -12.22
N THR A 46 4.19 -10.92 -11.69
CA THR A 46 3.56 -9.74 -11.07
C THR A 46 3.10 -8.77 -12.17
N GLN A 47 2.08 -7.95 -11.89
CA GLN A 47 1.59 -6.97 -12.85
C GLN A 47 2.66 -5.90 -13.17
N HIS A 48 3.39 -5.46 -12.15
CA HIS A 48 4.55 -4.59 -12.28
C HIS A 48 5.79 -5.30 -11.76
N TYR A 49 6.95 -4.90 -12.26
CA TYR A 49 8.24 -5.31 -11.70
C TYR A 49 8.56 -4.49 -10.46
N TRP A 50 9.24 -5.10 -9.49
CA TRP A 50 9.56 -4.47 -8.22
C TRP A 50 11.05 -4.55 -7.91
N ASN A 51 11.61 -3.47 -7.38
CA ASN A 51 12.99 -3.39 -6.92
C ASN A 51 13.02 -3.19 -5.41
N VAL A 52 13.91 -3.91 -4.76
CA VAL A 52 14.17 -3.78 -3.34
C VAL A 52 15.31 -2.79 -3.15
N TRP A 53 15.13 -1.83 -2.24
CA TRP A 53 16.16 -0.87 -1.89
C TRP A 53 16.45 -0.90 -0.40
N PHE A 54 17.69 -0.61 -0.04
CA PHE A 54 18.15 -0.50 1.33
C PHE A 54 18.81 0.85 1.55
N ASP A 55 18.38 1.56 2.58
CA ASP A 55 18.93 2.84 2.98
C ASP A 55 19.64 2.70 4.32
N ARG A 56 20.93 3.03 4.32
CA ARG A 56 21.75 3.15 5.53
C ARG A 56 22.01 4.64 5.80
N PRO A 57 21.64 5.15 6.98
CA PRO A 57 22.03 6.49 7.38
C PRO A 57 23.56 6.53 7.53
N ASP A 58 24.17 7.63 7.12
CA ASP A 58 25.61 7.80 7.26
C ASP A 58 26.03 7.83 8.74
N LYS A 59 27.16 7.20 9.08
CA LYS A 59 27.62 7.08 10.47
C LYS A 59 28.08 8.42 11.04
N ASP A 60 28.46 9.35 10.17
CA ASP A 60 29.02 10.67 10.51
C ASP A 60 27.96 11.79 10.56
N GLN A 61 26.71 11.44 10.90
CA GLN A 61 25.58 12.38 11.10
C GLN A 61 25.78 13.44 12.22
N LYS A 62 26.95 13.51 12.87
CA LYS A 62 27.25 14.58 13.84
C LYS A 62 27.56 15.94 13.20
N SER A 63 27.67 16.03 11.88
CA SER A 63 28.02 17.27 11.17
C SER A 63 26.98 17.70 10.11
N ALA A 64 25.70 17.34 10.27
CA ALA A 64 24.64 17.86 9.39
C ALA A 64 24.17 19.28 9.82
N ALA A 65 25.11 20.22 9.97
CA ALA A 65 24.78 21.64 10.05
C ALA A 65 24.27 22.18 8.69
N ASP A 66 24.57 21.47 7.59
CA ASP A 66 24.23 21.87 6.22
C ASP A 66 23.01 21.16 5.63
N GLY A 67 22.23 20.42 6.43
CA GLY A 67 20.91 19.88 6.02
C GLY A 67 20.93 18.85 4.87
N ASN A 68 22.09 18.49 4.34
CA ASN A 68 22.20 17.65 3.16
C ASN A 68 22.11 16.16 3.56
N TYR A 69 20.91 15.59 3.46
CA TYR A 69 20.66 14.16 3.69
C TYR A 69 21.27 13.34 2.54
N HIS A 70 22.43 12.75 2.76
CA HIS A 70 23.04 11.79 1.83
C HIS A 70 22.70 10.36 2.27
N SER A 71 21.54 9.84 1.86
CA SER A 71 21.23 8.42 2.00
C SER A 71 22.10 7.59 1.06
N LYS A 72 22.77 6.55 1.58
CA LYS A 72 23.41 5.55 0.72
C LYS A 72 22.35 4.52 0.33
N LEU A 73 21.55 4.88 -0.65
CA LEU A 73 20.50 4.02 -1.18
C LEU A 73 21.10 2.95 -2.11
N GLU A 74 20.98 1.69 -1.73
CA GLU A 74 21.51 0.53 -2.43
C GLU A 74 20.37 -0.35 -2.95
N GLN A 75 20.37 -0.71 -4.23
CA GLN A 75 19.41 -1.69 -4.75
C GLN A 75 19.89 -3.09 -4.33
N LEU A 76 19.00 -3.86 -3.70
CA LEU A 76 19.29 -5.23 -3.26
C LEU A 76 18.77 -6.25 -4.27
N GLY A 77 19.64 -7.17 -4.67
CA GLY A 77 19.27 -8.33 -5.48
C GLY A 77 18.78 -7.99 -6.89
N SER A 78 18.16 -8.99 -7.53
CA SER A 78 17.51 -8.83 -8.82
C SER A 78 16.11 -8.26 -8.69
N THR A 79 15.60 -7.69 -9.78
CA THR A 79 14.20 -7.28 -9.90
C THR A 79 13.27 -8.47 -9.65
N ILE A 80 12.19 -8.21 -8.91
CA ILE A 80 11.11 -9.15 -8.65
C ILE A 80 10.14 -9.06 -9.83
N GLU A 81 10.06 -10.13 -10.60
CA GLU A 81 9.20 -10.23 -11.80
C GLU A 81 8.04 -11.21 -11.60
N SER A 82 8.10 -12.02 -10.54
CA SER A 82 7.14 -13.07 -10.26
C SER A 82 6.80 -13.18 -8.77
N VAL A 83 5.66 -13.80 -8.48
CA VAL A 83 5.23 -14.12 -7.11
C VAL A 83 6.27 -15.02 -6.42
N GLN A 84 6.90 -15.94 -7.16
CA GLN A 84 7.97 -16.79 -6.66
C GLN A 84 9.20 -15.97 -6.26
N ASP A 85 9.58 -14.97 -7.04
CA ASP A 85 10.73 -14.11 -6.72
C ASP A 85 10.45 -13.23 -5.51
N PHE A 86 9.22 -12.74 -5.37
CA PHE A 86 8.79 -12.05 -4.16
C PHE A 86 8.97 -12.93 -2.93
N TRP A 87 8.46 -14.16 -2.93
CA TRP A 87 8.60 -15.06 -1.78
C TRP A 87 10.04 -15.50 -1.53
N ARG A 88 10.87 -15.65 -2.58
CA ARG A 88 12.31 -15.87 -2.41
C ARG A 88 12.96 -14.71 -1.66
N TYR A 89 12.64 -13.47 -2.03
CA TYR A 89 13.11 -12.28 -1.33
C TYR A 89 12.56 -12.25 0.11
N ASN A 90 11.23 -12.22 0.27
CA ASN A 90 10.57 -12.00 1.55
C ASN A 90 10.96 -13.05 2.61
N ASN A 91 11.03 -14.33 2.23
CA ASN A 91 11.41 -15.41 3.16
C ASN A 91 12.88 -15.37 3.60
N ASN A 92 13.77 -14.75 2.80
CA ASN A 92 15.20 -14.70 3.10
C ASN A 92 15.65 -13.34 3.64
N MET A 93 14.75 -12.37 3.79
CA MET A 93 15.07 -11.07 4.36
C MET A 93 15.00 -11.07 5.88
N PRO A 94 16.13 -10.87 6.60
CA PRO A 94 16.12 -10.87 8.05
C PRO A 94 15.72 -9.49 8.58
N ILE A 95 14.41 -9.21 8.62
CA ILE A 95 13.86 -7.92 9.11
C ILE A 95 14.37 -7.60 10.53
N ASP A 96 14.48 -8.61 11.39
CA ASP A 96 14.97 -8.46 12.77
C ASP A 96 16.44 -8.03 12.87
N ASN A 97 17.23 -8.23 11.80
CA ASN A 97 18.63 -7.86 11.76
C ASN A 97 18.87 -6.44 11.23
N ILE A 98 17.81 -5.76 10.74
CA ILE A 98 17.90 -4.38 10.26
C ILE A 98 18.08 -3.44 11.47
N LYS A 99 19.11 -2.60 11.43
CA LYS A 99 19.50 -1.77 12.56
C LYS A 99 18.62 -0.53 12.68
N MET A 100 18.62 0.05 13.87
CA MET A 100 17.89 1.31 14.13
C MET A 100 18.33 2.39 13.13
N ARG A 101 17.34 3.12 12.59
CA ARG A 101 17.48 4.16 11.55
C ARG A 101 17.78 3.63 10.14
N GLU A 102 18.00 2.34 9.93
CA GLU A 102 18.04 1.76 8.59
C GLU A 102 16.62 1.55 8.05
N SER A 103 16.49 1.56 6.73
CA SER A 103 15.22 1.37 6.04
C SER A 103 15.35 0.41 4.86
N ILE A 104 14.30 -0.36 4.60
CA ILE A 104 14.14 -1.21 3.43
C ILE A 104 12.89 -0.79 2.67
N TYR A 105 12.95 -0.83 1.35
CA TYR A 105 11.86 -0.40 0.48
C TYR A 105 11.61 -1.44 -0.61
N LEU A 106 10.35 -1.58 -1.02
CA LEU A 106 9.89 -2.35 -2.17
C LEU A 106 9.15 -1.39 -3.11
N PHE A 107 9.77 -1.00 -4.22
CA PHE A 107 9.27 0.03 -5.12
C PHE A 107 9.05 -0.53 -6.53
N LYS A 108 8.01 -0.03 -7.22
CA LYS A 108 7.80 -0.38 -8.63
C LYS A 108 9.03 0.02 -9.45
N ALA A 109 9.37 -0.79 -10.45
CA ALA A 109 10.54 -0.56 -11.29
C ALA A 109 10.47 0.83 -11.95
N GLY A 110 11.60 1.54 -11.92
CA GLY A 110 11.69 2.92 -12.38
C GLY A 110 11.26 3.98 -11.36
N PHE A 111 10.80 3.58 -10.16
CA PHE A 111 10.72 4.48 -9.01
C PHE A 111 11.89 4.23 -8.06
N LYS A 112 12.33 5.30 -7.40
CA LYS A 112 13.31 5.26 -6.31
C LYS A 112 12.65 5.80 -5.04
N PRO A 113 12.93 5.27 -3.84
CA PRO A 113 12.45 5.83 -2.57
C PRO A 113 13.18 7.13 -2.20
N ILE A 114 13.09 8.14 -3.06
CA ILE A 114 13.68 9.49 -2.91
C ILE A 114 12.55 10.49 -3.13
N TRP A 115 12.34 11.41 -2.19
CA TRP A 115 11.24 12.38 -2.25
C TRP A 115 11.36 13.31 -3.46
N GLU A 116 12.59 13.69 -3.79
CA GLU A 116 12.97 14.62 -4.85
C GLU A 116 12.97 13.98 -6.24
N ASP A 117 12.79 12.65 -6.33
CA ASP A 117 12.68 11.99 -7.63
C ASP A 117 11.49 12.56 -8.41
N ARG A 118 11.68 12.76 -9.72
CA ARG A 118 10.67 13.35 -10.59
C ARG A 118 9.31 12.65 -10.51
N ARG A 119 9.30 11.35 -10.26
CA ARG A 119 8.08 10.55 -10.18
C ARG A 119 7.41 10.59 -8.82
N ASN A 120 8.07 11.14 -7.79
CA ASN A 120 7.58 11.20 -6.42
C ASN A 120 7.33 12.63 -5.94
N ILE A 121 7.90 13.65 -6.57
CA ILE A 121 7.92 15.02 -6.00
C ILE A 121 6.54 15.61 -5.68
N LEU A 122 5.51 15.21 -6.43
CA LEU A 122 4.12 15.64 -6.25
C LEU A 122 3.32 14.73 -5.30
N GLY A 123 3.96 13.66 -4.86
CA GLY A 123 3.35 12.58 -4.12
C GLY A 123 3.35 12.81 -2.62
N GLY A 124 2.93 11.76 -1.93
CA GLY A 124 2.96 11.70 -0.49
C GLY A 124 2.98 10.27 -0.01
N SER A 125 3.02 10.13 1.31
CA SER A 125 3.02 8.83 1.94
C SER A 125 2.19 8.79 3.21
N TRP A 126 1.45 7.70 3.36
CA TRP A 126 0.99 7.26 4.67
C TRP A 126 2.14 6.58 5.40
N THR A 127 2.27 6.84 6.70
CA THR A 127 3.22 6.17 7.58
C THR A 127 2.49 5.61 8.80
N PHE A 128 2.61 4.31 9.01
CA PHE A 128 2.05 3.56 10.13
C PHE A 128 3.18 3.22 11.12
N ARG A 129 3.02 3.60 12.38
CA ARG A 129 3.88 3.27 13.51
C ARG A 129 3.37 2.00 14.16
N VAL A 130 4.09 0.91 13.91
CA VAL A 130 3.72 -0.44 14.35
C VAL A 130 4.70 -0.89 15.45
N PRO A 131 4.25 -1.47 16.58
CA PRO A 131 5.14 -2.09 17.55
C PRO A 131 6.05 -3.13 16.90
N LYS A 132 7.33 -3.22 17.34
CA LYS A 132 8.30 -4.15 16.73
C LYS A 132 7.80 -5.59 16.65
N ALA A 133 7.13 -6.05 17.70
CA ALA A 133 6.58 -7.40 17.81
C ALA A 133 5.63 -7.77 16.65
N ASN A 134 4.97 -6.79 16.04
CA ASN A 134 4.02 -7.03 14.94
C ASN A 134 4.46 -6.43 13.61
N GLY A 135 5.60 -5.73 13.58
CA GLY A 135 5.98 -4.95 12.40
C GLY A 135 6.43 -5.80 11.22
N ALA A 136 7.02 -6.99 11.43
CA ALA A 136 7.37 -7.89 10.34
C ALA A 136 6.12 -8.43 9.63
N ASP A 137 5.11 -8.87 10.38
CA ASP A 137 3.85 -9.36 9.82
C ASP A 137 3.08 -8.26 9.09
N PHE A 138 2.95 -7.08 9.70
CA PHE A 138 2.30 -5.94 9.07
C PHE A 138 3.04 -5.53 7.78
N TRP A 139 4.37 -5.55 7.80
CA TRP A 139 5.20 -5.26 6.62
C TRP A 139 4.97 -6.25 5.49
N THR A 140 4.90 -7.55 5.79
CA THR A 140 4.59 -8.57 4.78
C THR A 140 3.18 -8.38 4.21
N ARG A 141 2.18 -8.07 5.04
CA ARG A 141 0.82 -7.78 4.56
C ARG A 141 0.76 -6.57 3.64
N VAL A 142 1.44 -5.47 4.01
CA VAL A 142 1.53 -4.27 3.15
C VAL A 142 2.22 -4.58 1.82
N GLN A 143 3.30 -5.38 1.83
CA GLN A 143 3.94 -5.83 0.59
C GLN A 143 2.98 -6.66 -0.27
N LEU A 144 2.19 -7.56 0.33
CA LEU A 144 1.20 -8.36 -0.40
C LEU A 144 0.12 -7.48 -1.05
N LEU A 145 -0.39 -6.47 -0.33
CA LEU A 145 -1.33 -5.49 -0.90
C LEU A 145 -0.70 -4.68 -2.04
N ALA A 146 0.62 -4.44 -2.00
CA ALA A 146 1.34 -3.74 -3.05
C ALA A 146 1.53 -4.61 -4.30
N ILE A 147 2.15 -5.78 -4.16
CA ILE A 147 2.44 -6.67 -5.31
C ILE A 147 1.18 -7.33 -5.89
N GLY A 148 0.13 -7.45 -5.07
CA GLY A 148 -1.19 -7.92 -5.48
C GLY A 148 -2.04 -6.84 -6.15
N GLU A 149 -1.50 -5.63 -6.34
CA GLU A 149 -2.13 -4.45 -6.94
C GLU A 149 -3.37 -3.90 -6.21
N GLU A 150 -3.76 -4.43 -5.05
CA GLU A 150 -4.88 -3.88 -4.28
C GLU A 150 -4.67 -2.40 -3.89
N LEU A 151 -3.43 -2.04 -3.51
CA LEU A 151 -3.08 -0.65 -3.22
C LEU A 151 -3.14 0.25 -4.47
N GLN A 152 -2.90 -0.29 -5.66
CA GLN A 152 -2.98 0.45 -6.91
C GLN A 152 -4.43 0.61 -7.36
N ASP A 153 -5.25 -0.42 -7.20
CA ASP A 153 -6.67 -0.44 -7.55
C ASP A 153 -7.51 0.48 -6.67
N ALA A 154 -7.04 0.77 -5.45
CA ALA A 154 -7.67 1.73 -4.55
C ALA A 154 -7.47 3.20 -4.96
N LEU A 155 -6.53 3.50 -5.86
CA LEU A 155 -6.22 4.89 -6.24
C LEU A 155 -7.15 5.41 -7.33
N GLU A 156 -7.35 6.72 -7.36
CA GLU A 156 -8.09 7.39 -8.44
C GLU A 156 -7.33 7.33 -9.76
N GLU A 157 -8.07 7.42 -10.87
CA GLU A 157 -7.51 7.41 -12.22
C GLU A 157 -6.38 8.45 -12.37
N GLY A 158 -5.27 8.00 -12.97
CA GLY A 158 -4.08 8.82 -13.19
C GLY A 158 -3.17 8.97 -11.95
N ASP A 159 -3.48 8.33 -10.82
CA ASP A 159 -2.54 8.17 -9.71
C ASP A 159 -1.82 6.82 -9.83
N GLN A 160 -0.66 6.71 -9.17
CA GLN A 160 0.16 5.52 -9.25
C GLN A 160 0.83 5.25 -7.91
N LEU A 161 0.74 4.00 -7.48
CA LEU A 161 1.51 3.49 -6.36
C LEU A 161 2.99 3.51 -6.73
N CYS A 162 3.82 4.18 -5.94
CA CYS A 162 5.27 4.21 -6.13
C CYS A 162 5.92 2.99 -5.48
N GLY A 163 5.56 2.72 -4.22
CA GLY A 163 6.18 1.66 -3.43
C GLY A 163 5.82 1.73 -1.95
N VAL A 164 6.40 0.80 -1.21
CA VAL A 164 6.22 0.67 0.24
C VAL A 164 7.57 0.56 0.92
N GLY A 165 7.67 0.95 2.19
CA GLY A 165 8.92 0.90 2.94
C GLY A 165 8.75 0.58 4.41
N LEU A 166 9.76 -0.01 5.02
CA LEU A 166 9.88 -0.21 6.46
C LEU A 166 11.15 0.50 6.95
N SER A 167 11.00 1.36 7.96
CA SER A 167 12.11 2.01 8.65
C SER A 167 12.13 1.60 10.12
N VAL A 168 13.30 1.15 10.60
CA VAL A 168 13.44 0.70 11.99
C VAL A 168 13.62 1.90 12.93
N ARG A 169 12.83 1.95 14.02
CA ARG A 169 12.97 2.91 15.12
C ARG A 169 13.24 2.15 16.43
N PHE A 170 13.33 2.89 17.54
CA PHE A 170 13.73 2.32 18.82
C PHE A 170 12.76 1.20 19.28
N ASN A 171 11.47 1.51 19.36
CA ASN A 171 10.42 0.61 19.85
C ASN A 171 9.37 0.22 18.79
N SER A 172 9.54 0.70 17.56
CA SER A 172 8.54 0.56 16.49
C SER A 172 9.19 0.40 15.12
N HIS A 173 8.43 -0.16 14.19
CA HIS A 173 8.66 -0.06 12.75
C HIS A 173 7.76 1.04 12.19
N LEU A 174 8.32 1.91 11.35
CA LEU A 174 7.54 2.85 10.56
C LEU A 174 7.35 2.24 9.18
N ILE A 175 6.11 1.93 8.83
CA ILE A 175 5.77 1.29 7.56
C ILE A 175 5.06 2.33 6.70
N SER A 176 5.64 2.63 5.55
CA SER A 176 5.21 3.72 4.67
C SER A 176 4.69 3.20 3.33
N ILE A 177 3.70 3.90 2.77
CA ILE A 177 3.08 3.60 1.49
C ILE A 177 3.07 4.88 0.67
N TRP A 178 3.70 4.85 -0.50
CA TRP A 178 4.00 6.03 -1.30
C TRP A 178 3.21 5.99 -2.60
N HIS A 179 2.56 7.11 -2.94
CA HIS A 179 1.86 7.29 -4.20
C HIS A 179 2.27 8.61 -4.85
N ARG A 180 1.96 8.77 -6.15
CA ARG A 180 2.53 9.82 -7.00
C ARG A 180 1.85 11.18 -6.84
N ASP A 181 0.58 11.24 -6.46
CA ASP A 181 -0.18 12.49 -6.49
C ASP A 181 -0.93 12.78 -5.18
N ALA A 182 -0.32 13.61 -4.34
CA ALA A 182 -0.89 14.01 -3.07
C ALA A 182 -2.06 15.00 -3.17
N SER A 183 -2.43 15.47 -4.37
CA SER A 183 -3.62 16.29 -4.57
C SER A 183 -4.91 15.47 -4.58
N LYS A 184 -4.81 14.15 -4.75
CA LYS A 184 -5.94 13.23 -4.88
C LYS A 184 -6.41 12.70 -3.54
N GLN A 185 -7.26 13.48 -2.88
CA GLN A 185 -7.73 13.16 -1.53
C GLN A 185 -8.41 11.78 -1.43
N LYS A 186 -9.19 11.34 -2.42
CA LYS A 186 -9.82 10.02 -2.32
C LYS A 186 -8.80 8.89 -2.41
N SER A 187 -7.72 9.08 -3.17
CA SER A 187 -6.60 8.12 -3.21
C SER A 187 -5.92 8.03 -1.85
N VAL A 188 -5.71 9.18 -1.20
CA VAL A 188 -5.17 9.26 0.17
C VAL A 188 -6.08 8.51 1.15
N ASP A 189 -7.38 8.78 1.13
CA ASP A 189 -8.34 8.18 2.06
C ASP A 189 -8.52 6.68 1.81
N ALA A 190 -8.56 6.25 0.54
CA ALA A 190 -8.72 4.85 0.14
C ALA A 190 -7.52 3.98 0.54
N ILE A 191 -6.29 4.50 0.45
CA ILE A 191 -5.10 3.79 0.97
C ILE A 191 -5.27 3.53 2.46
N LEU A 192 -5.69 4.53 3.24
CA LEU A 192 -5.86 4.39 4.68
C LEU A 192 -6.93 3.33 4.99
N GLU A 193 -8.10 3.45 4.39
CA GLU A 193 -9.21 2.52 4.57
C GLU A 193 -8.81 1.07 4.25
N LEU A 194 -8.15 0.86 3.11
CA LEU A 194 -7.69 -0.46 2.67
C LEU A 194 -6.71 -1.08 3.68
N VAL A 195 -5.73 -0.30 4.17
CA VAL A 195 -4.72 -0.80 5.11
C VAL A 195 -5.36 -1.13 6.46
N LEU A 196 -6.23 -0.26 6.98
CA LEU A 196 -6.94 -0.52 8.23
C LEU A 196 -7.85 -1.75 8.13
N THR A 197 -8.40 -2.03 6.95
CA THR A 197 -9.33 -3.17 6.72
C THR A 197 -8.59 -4.49 6.50
N LYS A 198 -7.46 -4.49 5.75
CA LYS A 198 -6.84 -5.73 5.27
C LYS A 198 -5.45 -6.02 5.85
N ALA A 199 -4.71 -4.99 6.25
CA ALA A 199 -3.33 -5.18 6.75
C ALA A 199 -3.25 -5.46 8.25
N ILE A 200 -4.33 -5.20 9.01
CA ILE A 200 -4.43 -5.47 10.45
C ILE A 200 -4.95 -6.91 10.65
N PRO A 201 -4.16 -7.83 11.23
CA PRO A 201 -4.68 -9.15 11.65
C PRO A 201 -5.80 -9.01 12.69
N ASP A 202 -6.72 -9.99 12.74
CA ASP A 202 -7.80 -10.01 13.75
C ASP A 202 -7.28 -9.98 15.20
N ASP A 203 -6.10 -10.58 15.43
CA ASP A 203 -5.43 -10.64 16.73
C ASP A 203 -4.54 -9.41 17.02
N PHE A 204 -4.47 -8.45 16.09
CA PHE A 204 -3.63 -7.27 16.23
C PHE A 204 -4.41 -6.16 16.96
N PRO A 205 -3.83 -5.54 18.01
CA PRO A 205 -4.51 -4.48 18.74
C PRO A 205 -4.78 -3.30 17.81
N GLN A 206 -6.05 -2.87 17.72
CA GLN A 206 -6.48 -1.77 16.85
C GLN A 206 -5.46 -0.62 16.87
N LEU A 207 -4.99 -0.24 15.68
CA LEU A 207 -4.09 0.90 15.51
C LEU A 207 -4.80 2.14 16.02
N LYS A 208 -4.20 2.78 17.02
CA LYS A 208 -4.72 4.04 17.57
C LYS A 208 -4.62 5.14 16.50
N PRO A 209 -5.50 6.16 16.52
CA PRO A 209 -5.45 7.24 15.52
C PRO A 209 -4.12 8.01 15.46
N ASP A 210 -3.35 8.03 16.56
CA ASP A 210 -2.03 8.66 16.65
C ASP A 210 -0.88 7.78 16.11
N SER A 211 -1.20 6.54 15.75
CA SER A 211 -0.23 5.56 15.25
C SER A 211 0.00 5.67 13.74
N TYR A 212 -0.76 6.47 13.01
CA TYR A 212 -0.53 6.69 11.58
C TYR A 212 -0.73 8.16 11.20
N PHE A 213 -0.04 8.59 10.16
CA PHE A 213 -0.14 9.96 9.66
C PHE A 213 0.23 10.02 8.17
N TYR A 214 -0.30 11.02 7.49
CA TYR A 214 0.00 11.30 6.09
C TYR A 214 0.91 12.53 5.97
N LYS A 215 1.86 12.50 5.04
CA LYS A 215 2.69 13.66 4.67
C LYS A 215 2.89 13.72 3.16
N LYS A 216 2.78 14.92 2.60
CA LYS A 216 3.31 15.18 1.26
C LYS A 216 4.82 15.10 1.30
N HIS A 217 5.44 14.65 0.21
CA HIS A 217 6.90 14.57 0.13
C HIS A 217 7.56 15.94 0.32
N SER A 218 6.92 17.01 -0.17
CA SER A 218 7.36 18.40 0.02
C SER A 218 7.40 18.87 1.48
N ASP A 219 6.69 18.22 2.38
CA ASP A 219 6.54 18.64 3.78
C ASP A 219 7.57 17.97 4.70
N HIS A 220 8.46 17.14 4.14
CA HIS A 220 9.52 16.50 4.89
C HIS A 220 10.67 17.48 5.15
N ALA A 221 11.23 17.43 6.37
CA ALA A 221 12.30 18.36 6.78
C ALA A 221 13.60 18.23 5.96
N GLY A 222 13.85 17.05 5.36
CA GLY A 222 14.98 16.80 4.49
C GLY A 222 14.68 17.02 3.00
N PHE A 223 13.50 17.55 2.66
CA PHE A 223 13.11 17.75 1.28
C PHE A 223 13.93 18.86 0.63
N ASN A 224 14.76 18.50 -0.36
CA ASN A 224 15.67 19.44 -1.02
C ASN A 224 15.72 19.20 -2.54
N PRO A 225 14.70 19.63 -3.30
CA PRO A 225 14.60 19.35 -4.73
C PRO A 225 15.66 20.13 -5.52
N SER A 226 16.11 19.57 -6.63
CA SER A 226 16.95 20.32 -7.58
C SER A 226 16.19 21.54 -8.13
N PRO A 227 16.87 22.58 -8.64
CA PRO A 227 16.21 23.75 -9.21
C PRO A 227 15.20 23.40 -10.33
N GLU A 228 15.53 22.40 -11.16
CA GLU A 228 14.63 21.90 -12.20
C GLU A 228 13.34 21.31 -11.60
N MET A 229 13.48 20.56 -10.52
CA MET A 229 12.38 19.92 -9.83
C MET A 229 11.54 20.93 -9.03
N GLN A 230 12.16 21.97 -8.48
CA GLN A 230 11.46 23.08 -7.85
C GLN A 230 10.56 23.82 -8.86
N ALA A 231 11.03 24.04 -10.09
CA ALA A 231 10.22 24.66 -11.14
C ALA A 231 8.96 23.83 -11.48
N VAL A 232 9.04 22.49 -11.41
CA VAL A 232 7.88 21.61 -11.59
C VAL A 232 6.85 21.82 -10.48
N LEU A 233 7.30 21.91 -9.22
CA LEU A 233 6.43 22.20 -8.07
C LEU A 233 5.75 23.56 -8.19
N ASP A 234 6.49 24.59 -8.56
CA ASP A 234 5.98 25.95 -8.68
C ASP A 234 4.95 26.04 -9.82
N SER A 235 5.21 25.38 -10.95
CA SER A 235 4.25 25.24 -12.05
C SER A 235 2.97 24.52 -11.64
N GLN A 236 3.06 23.49 -10.80
CA GLN A 236 1.90 22.79 -10.28
C GLN A 236 1.08 23.65 -9.32
N LYS A 237 1.74 24.28 -8.33
CA LYS A 237 1.09 25.20 -7.40
C LYS A 237 0.37 26.34 -8.13
N ALA A 238 0.99 26.90 -9.18
CA ALA A 238 0.37 27.94 -9.99
C ALA A 238 -0.92 27.44 -10.68
N ARG A 239 -0.89 26.23 -11.25
CA ARG A 239 -2.08 25.59 -11.86
C ARG A 239 -3.18 25.33 -10.84
N GLU A 240 -2.84 24.84 -9.65
CA GLU A 240 -3.79 24.61 -8.56
C GLU A 240 -4.45 25.91 -8.08
N GLN A 241 -3.66 26.98 -7.90
CA GLN A 241 -4.18 28.29 -7.53
C GLN A 241 -5.11 28.88 -8.59
N GLN A 242 -4.77 28.72 -9.87
CA GLN A 242 -5.64 29.14 -10.98
C GLN A 242 -6.94 28.35 -11.02
N ALA A 243 -6.89 27.03 -10.83
CA ALA A 243 -8.07 26.17 -10.77
C ALA A 243 -8.97 26.52 -9.57
N ALA A 244 -8.38 26.76 -8.40
CA ALA A 244 -9.10 27.19 -7.20
C ALA A 244 -9.77 28.56 -7.39
N ALA A 245 -9.07 29.53 -7.99
CA ALA A 245 -9.62 30.84 -8.30
C ALA A 245 -10.77 30.75 -9.33
N ALA A 246 -10.64 29.90 -10.36
CA ALA A 246 -11.69 29.66 -11.34
C ALA A 246 -12.93 29.01 -10.69
N ALA A 247 -12.73 28.01 -9.82
CA ALA A 247 -13.80 27.35 -9.09
C ALA A 247 -14.54 28.32 -8.15
N ALA A 248 -13.80 29.16 -7.41
CA ALA A 248 -14.39 30.18 -6.54
C ALA A 248 -15.19 31.22 -7.33
N LYS A 249 -14.69 31.65 -8.50
CA LYS A 249 -15.42 32.55 -9.40
C LYS A 249 -16.72 31.91 -9.90
N ALA A 250 -16.67 30.66 -10.35
CA ALA A 250 -17.85 29.92 -10.81
C ALA A 250 -18.90 29.74 -9.70
N GLN A 251 -18.46 29.47 -8.46
CA GLN A 251 -19.36 29.39 -7.30
C GLN A 251 -20.02 30.73 -6.98
N ALA A 252 -19.27 31.84 -7.06
CA ALA A 252 -19.81 33.18 -6.85
C ALA A 252 -20.84 33.58 -7.93
N GLU A 253 -20.56 33.26 -9.19
CA GLU A 253 -21.48 33.49 -10.31
C GLU A 253 -22.77 32.66 -10.18
N ALA A 254 -22.67 31.38 -9.78
CA ALA A 254 -23.82 30.52 -9.54
C ALA A 254 -24.70 31.02 -8.37
N ALA A 255 -24.08 31.50 -7.29
CA ALA A 255 -24.80 32.08 -6.15
C ALA A 255 -25.53 33.38 -6.52
N ALA A 256 -24.92 34.22 -7.36
CA ALA A 256 -25.55 35.46 -7.84
C ALA A 256 -26.78 35.19 -8.73
N GLN A 257 -26.76 34.13 -9.54
CA GLN A 257 -27.90 33.74 -10.38
C GLN A 257 -29.07 33.17 -9.56
N GLN A 258 -28.80 32.42 -8.49
CA GLN A 258 -29.84 31.90 -7.59
C GLN A 258 -30.51 33.01 -6.77
N GLY A 259 -29.77 34.04 -6.34
CA GLY A 259 -30.33 35.20 -5.62
C GLY A 259 -31.24 36.10 -6.48
N SER A 260 -31.12 36.02 -7.82
CA SER A 260 -31.97 36.77 -8.75
C SER A 260 -33.33 36.11 -9.03
N GLN A 261 -33.50 34.81 -8.75
CA GLN A 261 -34.75 34.07 -9.01
C GLN A 261 -35.71 34.02 -7.81
N SER A 262 -35.32 34.57 -6.66
CA SER A 262 -36.09 34.54 -5.42
C SER A 262 -36.72 35.89 -5.04
N GLN A 263 -37.14 36.72 -6.01
CA GLN A 263 -38.09 37.80 -5.73
C GLN A 263 -39.52 37.24 -5.77
N PRO A 264 -40.30 37.30 -4.68
CA PRO A 264 -41.68 36.85 -4.69
C PRO A 264 -42.51 37.78 -5.58
N GLU A 265 -43.17 37.19 -6.58
CA GLU A 265 -44.13 37.86 -7.45
C GLU A 265 -45.26 38.46 -6.57
N PRO A 266 -45.59 39.76 -6.70
CA PRO A 266 -46.62 40.37 -5.88
C PRO A 266 -47.98 39.70 -6.14
N PRO A 267 -48.81 39.48 -5.11
CA PRO A 267 -50.04 38.71 -5.25
C PRO A 267 -50.99 39.39 -6.22
N GLN A 268 -51.35 38.66 -7.30
CA GLN A 268 -52.39 39.11 -8.23
C GLN A 268 -53.74 39.06 -7.51
N ILE A 269 -54.34 40.24 -7.34
CA ILE A 269 -55.71 40.39 -6.84
C ILE A 269 -56.64 39.90 -7.94
N VAL A 270 -57.23 38.72 -7.74
CA VAL A 270 -58.26 38.17 -8.63
C VAL A 270 -59.60 38.82 -8.27
N GLU A 271 -60.06 39.76 -9.09
CA GLU A 271 -61.45 40.23 -9.02
C GLU A 271 -62.39 39.12 -9.48
N VAL A 272 -63.30 38.72 -8.59
CA VAL A 272 -64.34 37.72 -8.85
C VAL A 272 -65.54 38.45 -9.50
N PRO A 273 -66.01 38.04 -10.70
CA PRO A 273 -67.21 38.62 -11.27
C PRO A 273 -68.47 38.05 -10.58
N PRO A 274 -69.57 38.83 -10.49
CA PRO A 274 -70.77 38.41 -9.79
C PRO A 274 -71.53 37.35 -10.61
N SER A 275 -71.79 36.21 -9.98
CA SER A 275 -72.58 35.12 -10.54
C SER A 275 -74.03 35.55 -10.72
N GLY A 276 -74.46 35.69 -11.97
CA GLY A 276 -75.85 35.93 -12.36
C GLY A 276 -76.70 34.66 -12.29
N GLU A 277 -77.95 34.86 -11.88
CA GLU A 277 -79.04 33.88 -11.78
C GLU A 277 -79.36 33.19 -13.13
N ARG A 278 -79.53 31.86 -13.11
CA ARG A 278 -80.75 31.13 -13.48
C ARG A 278 -80.53 29.61 -13.46
#